data_AF-A0A135YVM2-F1
#
_entry.id   AF-A0A135YVM2-F1
#
_cell.length_a   1.000
_cell.length_b   1.000
_cell.length_c   1.000
_cell.angle_alpha   90.00
_cell.angle_beta   90.00
_cell.angle_gamma   90.00
#
_symmetry.space_group_name_H-M   'P 1'
#
loop_
_entity.id
_entity.type
_entity.pdbx_description
1 polymer ?
#
loop_
_entity_poly.entity_id
_entity_poly.type
_entity_poly.pdbx_seq_one_letter_code
_entity_poly.pdbx_strand_id
1 'polypeptide(L)'
;MIVSYLSHKKICLKDGINVICTQSPIAYKDLVLGFQALNDLIVCSDDEYNNKSISKSFDFVGAPLLNDNIMAKYMNVIIKNFISNLDEVNRNRILKSFYSLETVLNDSLLLEDLPLEIDFSEDIKKLLKMVNIHLDAQLMLTRL
;
A
#
# COMPACT_ATOMS: atom_id res chain seq x y z
N MET A 1 2.93 17.41 12.98
CA MET A 1 2.13 17.73 11.77
C MET A 1 0.96 18.63 12.16
N ILE A 2 0.71 19.69 11.40
CA ILE A 2 -0.30 20.71 11.72
C ILE A 2 -1.39 20.69 10.65
N VAL A 3 -2.65 20.58 11.07
CA VAL A 3 -3.83 20.69 10.22
C VAL A 3 -4.57 21.96 10.59
N SER A 4 -4.81 22.83 9.61
CA SER A 4 -5.52 24.09 9.83
C SER A 4 -6.79 24.10 8.98
N TYR A 5 -7.91 24.39 9.63
CA TYR A 5 -9.14 24.77 8.93
C TYR A 5 -9.08 26.28 8.72
N LEU A 6 -9.26 26.76 7.49
CA LEU A 6 -8.97 28.16 7.10
C LEU A 6 -9.58 29.23 8.02
N SER A 7 -10.72 28.94 8.65
CA SER A 7 -11.44 29.86 9.53
C SER A 7 -11.26 29.62 11.03
N HIS A 8 -10.46 28.64 11.46
CA HIS A 8 -10.40 28.19 12.86
C HIS A 8 -8.97 27.94 13.38
N LYS A 9 -8.88 27.70 14.68
CA LYS A 9 -7.63 27.41 15.39
C LYS A 9 -6.97 26.15 14.83
N LYS A 10 -5.64 26.22 14.69
CA LYS A 10 -4.80 25.12 14.20
C LYS A 10 -4.93 23.88 15.10
N ILE A 11 -4.96 22.70 14.48
CA ILE A 11 -5.00 21.39 15.12
C ILE A 11 -3.61 20.76 14.96
N CYS A 12 -2.86 20.63 16.05
CA CYS A 12 -1.59 19.91 16.05
C CYS A 12 -1.85 18.42 16.26
N LEU A 13 -1.58 17.62 15.24
CA LEU A 13 -1.66 16.16 15.33
C LEU A 13 -0.39 15.63 16.01
N LYS A 14 -0.59 14.80 17.03
CA LYS A 14 0.48 14.07 17.73
C LYS A 14 0.62 12.66 17.16
N ASP A 15 1.68 11.96 17.52
CA ASP A 15 1.80 10.55 17.19
C ASP A 15 0.73 9.72 17.92
N GLY A 16 0.19 8.72 17.22
CA GLY A 16 -0.89 7.87 17.72
C GLY A 16 -2.29 8.33 17.32
N ILE A 17 -3.29 7.97 18.13
CA ILE A 17 -4.70 8.22 17.83
C ILE A 17 -5.06 9.66 18.22
N ASN A 18 -5.51 10.44 17.24
CA ASN A 18 -6.03 11.79 17.46
C ASN A 18 -7.54 11.79 17.16
N VAL A 19 -8.34 12.32 18.08
CA VAL A 19 -9.79 12.45 17.91
C VAL A 19 -10.14 13.91 17.73
N ILE A 20 -10.78 14.24 16.60
CA ILE A 20 -11.26 15.59 16.30
C ILE A 20 -12.79 15.57 16.42
N CYS A 21 -13.31 16.39 17.33
CA CYS A 21 -14.75 16.53 17.57
C CYS A 21 -15.23 17.90 17.07
N THR A 22 -16.40 17.93 16.44
CA THR A 22 -17.08 19.17 16.06
C THR A 22 -18.56 19.07 16.38
N GLN A 23 -19.14 20.17 16.86
CA GLN A 23 -20.58 20.29 17.11
C GLN A 23 -21.33 20.84 15.89
N SER A 24 -20.63 21.37 14.89
CA SER A 24 -21.22 21.95 13.69
C SER A 24 -21.30 20.90 12.57
N PRO A 25 -22.51 20.59 12.07
CA PRO A 25 -22.67 19.70 10.92
C PRO A 25 -21.98 20.22 9.66
N ILE A 26 -21.91 21.55 9.51
CA ILE A 26 -21.24 22.22 8.38
C ILE A 26 -19.74 21.97 8.45
N ALA A 27 -19.13 22.23 9.60
CA ALA A 27 -17.70 21.98 9.80
C ALA A 27 -17.36 20.48 9.66
N TYR A 28 -18.25 19.57 10.10
CA TYR A 28 -18.06 18.14 9.86
C TYR A 28 -18.00 17.80 8.37
N LYS A 29 -18.98 18.28 7.59
CA LYS A 29 -19.00 18.10 6.14
C LYS A 29 -17.74 18.67 5.48
N ASP A 30 -17.34 19.86 5.88
CA ASP A 30 -16.17 20.54 5.30
C ASP A 30 -14.88 19.79 5.63
N LEU A 31 -14.76 19.24 6.84
CA LEU A 31 -13.65 18.38 7.23
C LEU A 31 -13.60 17.09 6.40
N VAL A 32 -14.72 16.40 6.25
CA VAL A 32 -14.80 15.17 5.44
C VAL A 32 -14.39 15.44 3.99
N LEU A 33 -14.96 16.46 3.37
CA LEU A 33 -14.66 16.83 1.99
C LEU A 33 -13.21 17.31 1.82
N GLY A 34 -12.65 18.03 2.80
CA GLY A 34 -11.27 18.48 2.75
C GLY A 34 -10.27 17.34 2.88
N PHE A 35 -10.51 16.37 3.75
CA PHE A 35 -9.67 15.15 3.84
C PHE A 35 -9.80 14.26 2.60
N GLN A 36 -10.90 14.34 1.87
CA GLN A 36 -11.06 13.73 0.54
C GLN A 36 -10.42 14.53 -0.59
N ALA A 37 -9.80 15.69 -0.30
CA ALA A 37 -9.28 16.65 -1.28
C ALA A 37 -10.33 17.12 -2.30
N LEU A 38 -11.60 17.18 -1.89
CA LEU A 38 -12.72 17.70 -2.68
C LEU A 38 -13.02 19.18 -2.37
N ASN A 39 -12.38 19.74 -1.34
CA ASN A 39 -12.36 21.17 -1.06
C ASN A 39 -10.99 21.59 -0.51
N ASP A 40 -10.69 22.88 -0.60
CA ASP A 40 -9.41 23.46 -0.15
C ASP A 40 -9.52 24.13 1.23
N LEU A 41 -10.53 23.75 2.03
CA LEU A 41 -10.79 24.39 3.33
C LEU A 41 -9.85 23.91 4.44
N ILE A 42 -9.17 22.78 4.20
CA ILE A 42 -8.16 22.21 5.09
C ILE A 42 -6.79 22.42 4.45
N VAL A 43 -5.83 22.87 5.26
CA VAL A 43 -4.43 22.98 4.88
C VAL A 43 -3.61 22.13 5.83
N CYS A 44 -2.67 21.36 5.27
CA CYS A 44 -1.71 20.58 6.03
C CYS A 44 -0.33 21.19 5.92
N SER A 45 0.38 21.30 7.04
CA SER A 45 1.80 21.66 7.07
C SER A 45 2.58 20.73 7.99
N ASP A 46 3.89 20.64 7.78
CA ASP A 46 4.77 20.07 8.80
C ASP A 46 5.00 21.06 9.95
N ASP A 47 5.86 20.66 10.90
CA ASP A 47 6.16 21.45 12.09
C ASP A 47 7.04 22.69 11.77
N GLU A 48 7.63 22.73 10.57
CA GLU A 48 8.36 23.88 10.02
C GLU A 48 7.47 24.78 9.15
N TYR A 49 6.16 24.51 9.09
CA TYR A 49 5.17 25.21 8.27
C TYR A 49 5.33 25.05 6.74
N ASN A 50 6.04 24.04 6.27
CA ASN A 50 6.03 23.70 4.85
C ASN A 50 4.69 23.05 4.48
N ASN A 51 4.01 23.63 3.49
CA ASN A 51 2.72 23.12 3.01
C ASN A 51 2.86 21.73 2.39
N LYS A 52 1.96 20.82 2.78
CA LYS A 52 1.84 19.48 2.24
C LYS A 52 0.46 19.27 1.65
N SER A 53 0.42 18.58 0.51
CA SER A 53 -0.85 18.21 -0.13
C SER A 53 -1.57 17.17 0.73
N ILE A 54 -2.86 17.38 1.00
CA ILE A 54 -3.70 16.49 1.80
C ILE A 54 -3.77 15.10 1.18
N SER A 55 -4.00 15.01 -0.13
CA SER A 55 -4.14 13.74 -0.85
C SER A 55 -2.89 12.87 -0.81
N LYS A 56 -1.71 13.46 -0.57
CA LYS A 56 -0.44 12.74 -0.40
C LYS A 56 -0.12 12.39 1.05
N SER A 57 -0.73 13.11 1.99
CA SER A 57 -0.39 13.02 3.42
C SER A 57 -1.40 12.21 4.23
N PHE A 58 -2.64 12.11 3.75
CA PHE A 58 -3.73 11.42 4.42
C PHE A 58 -4.43 10.43 3.50
N ASP A 59 -4.67 9.24 4.04
CA ASP A 59 -5.55 8.25 3.42
C ASP A 59 -6.93 8.33 4.09
N PHE A 60 -7.92 8.89 3.39
CA PHE A 60 -9.27 9.00 3.92
C PHE A 60 -10.03 7.67 3.79
N VAL A 61 -10.57 7.18 4.91
CA VAL A 61 -11.42 5.98 4.98
C VAL A 61 -12.74 6.34 5.67
N GLY A 62 -13.79 6.57 4.88
CA GLY A 62 -15.11 6.93 5.41
C GLY A 62 -15.97 5.73 5.80
N ALA A 63 -15.87 4.62 5.05
CA ALA A 63 -16.63 3.40 5.29
C ALA A 63 -15.68 2.19 5.27
N PRO A 64 -15.10 1.81 6.42
CA PRO A 64 -14.11 0.73 6.48
C PRO A 64 -14.62 -0.63 5.97
N LEU A 65 -15.91 -0.91 6.17
CA LEU A 65 -16.56 -2.17 5.78
C LEU A 65 -17.00 -2.22 4.32
N LEU A 66 -17.21 -1.07 3.68
CA LEU A 66 -17.67 -0.97 2.28
C LEU A 66 -16.53 -0.61 1.32
N ASN A 67 -15.39 -0.12 1.84
CA ASN A 67 -14.20 0.13 1.05
C ASN A 67 -13.40 -1.18 0.88
N ASP A 68 -13.81 -1.99 -0.09
CA ASP A 68 -13.16 -3.27 -0.42
C ASP A 68 -11.66 -3.16 -0.78
N ASN A 69 -11.15 -1.95 -1.01
CA ASN A 69 -9.82 -1.72 -1.58
C ASN A 69 -8.75 -1.28 -0.56
N ILE A 70 -9.06 -1.16 0.73
CA ILE A 70 -8.06 -0.76 1.73
C ILE A 70 -6.90 -1.76 1.76
N MET A 71 -7.22 -3.05 1.82
CA MET A 71 -6.19 -4.09 1.85
C MET A 71 -5.37 -4.09 0.58
N ALA A 72 -6.01 -4.05 -0.60
CA ALA A 72 -5.30 -4.00 -1.87
C ALA A 72 -4.39 -2.78 -2.03
N LYS A 73 -4.79 -1.61 -1.49
CA LYS A 73 -3.97 -0.39 -1.49
C LYS A 73 -2.65 -0.58 -0.73
N TYR A 74 -2.71 -1.24 0.44
CA TYR A 74 -1.52 -1.47 1.26
C TYR A 74 -0.73 -2.74 0.86
N MET A 75 -1.34 -3.70 0.16
CA MET A 75 -0.66 -4.93 -0.28
C MET A 75 0.61 -4.65 -1.10
N ASN A 76 0.58 -3.64 -1.99
CA ASN A 76 1.75 -3.27 -2.77
C ASN A 76 2.93 -2.81 -1.89
N VAL A 77 2.64 -2.09 -0.81
CA VAL A 77 3.66 -1.62 0.14
C VAL A 77 4.18 -2.80 0.96
N ILE A 78 3.30 -3.68 1.43
CA ILE A 78 3.67 -4.89 2.18
C ILE A 78 4.58 -5.79 1.35
N ILE A 79 4.21 -6.07 0.10
CA ILE A 79 5.03 -6.89 -0.81
C ILE A 79 6.39 -6.23 -1.08
N LYS A 80 6.42 -4.91 -1.30
CA LYS A 80 7.67 -4.18 -1.51
C LYS A 80 8.59 -4.30 -0.28
N ASN A 81 8.03 -4.13 0.92
CA ASN A 81 8.78 -4.25 2.17
C ASN A 81 9.25 -5.68 2.43
N PHE A 82 8.43 -6.68 2.10
CA PHE A 82 8.82 -8.09 2.17
C PHE A 82 10.03 -8.37 1.28
N ILE A 83 10.01 -7.91 0.03
CA ILE A 83 11.14 -8.05 -0.91
C ILE A 83 12.37 -7.32 -0.38
N SER A 84 12.24 -6.08 0.11
CA SER A 84 13.38 -5.30 0.60
C SER A 84 14.03 -5.91 1.84
N ASN A 85 13.24 -6.56 2.69
CA ASN A 85 13.70 -7.17 3.94
C ASN A 85 14.20 -8.62 3.75
N LEU A 86 14.09 -9.16 2.53
CA LEU A 86 14.59 -10.49 2.21
C LEU A 86 16.12 -10.46 2.19
N ASP A 87 16.75 -11.24 3.08
CA ASP A 87 18.19 -11.32 3.19
C ASP A 87 18.83 -11.96 1.94
N GLU A 88 20.12 -11.70 1.77
CA GLU A 88 20.87 -12.13 0.59
C GLU A 88 20.90 -13.66 0.44
N VAL A 89 21.00 -14.40 1.55
CA VAL A 89 21.02 -15.87 1.52
C VAL A 89 19.71 -16.41 0.98
N ASN A 90 18.58 -15.92 1.48
CA ASN A 90 17.27 -16.33 1.00
C ASN A 90 16.98 -15.85 -0.43
N ARG A 91 17.42 -14.64 -0.82
CA ARG A 91 17.31 -14.17 -2.22
C ARG A 91 18.05 -15.10 -3.18
N ASN A 92 19.29 -15.46 -2.85
CA ASN A 92 20.09 -16.36 -3.67
C ASN A 92 19.49 -17.76 -3.78
N ARG A 93 18.86 -18.26 -2.70
CA ARG A 93 18.14 -19.55 -2.73
C ARG A 93 16.91 -19.50 -3.64
N ILE A 94 16.16 -18.41 -3.62
CA ILE A 94 15.01 -18.21 -4.51
C ILE A 94 15.47 -18.20 -5.96
N LEU A 95 16.50 -17.42 -6.30
CA LEU A 95 17.02 -17.32 -7.67
C LEU A 95 17.56 -18.65 -8.18
N LYS A 96 18.33 -19.39 -7.37
CA LYS A 96 18.80 -20.75 -7.75
C LYS A 96 17.64 -21.71 -8.04
N SER A 97 16.60 -21.66 -7.23
CA SER A 97 15.41 -22.50 -7.44
C SER A 97 14.67 -22.09 -8.71
N PHE A 98 14.63 -20.80 -9.00
CA PHE A 98 14.02 -20.24 -10.21
C PHE A 98 14.75 -20.64 -11.49
N TYR A 99 16.09 -20.57 -11.52
CA TYR A 99 16.86 -21.08 -12.66
C TYR A 99 16.72 -22.59 -12.83
N SER A 100 16.64 -23.35 -11.75
CA SER A 100 16.39 -24.79 -11.87
C SER A 100 15.04 -25.09 -12.52
N LEU A 101 14.03 -24.26 -12.26
CA LEU A 101 12.74 -24.36 -12.95
C LEU A 101 12.87 -24.00 -14.42
N GLU A 102 13.60 -22.93 -14.74
CA GLU A 102 13.89 -22.52 -16.12
C GLU A 102 14.55 -23.63 -16.93
N THR A 103 15.59 -24.27 -16.39
CA THR A 103 16.26 -25.39 -17.06
C THR A 103 15.28 -26.51 -17.41
N VAL A 104 14.45 -26.93 -16.46
CA VAL A 104 13.48 -28.02 -16.69
C VAL A 104 12.46 -27.66 -17.77
N LEU A 105 11.99 -26.41 -17.80
CA LEU A 105 11.04 -25.96 -18.82
C LEU A 105 11.71 -25.86 -20.21
N ASN A 106 12.94 -25.33 -20.28
CA ASN A 106 13.69 -25.26 -21.54
C ASN A 106 14.03 -26.65 -22.08
N ASP A 107 14.41 -27.59 -21.22
CA ASP A 107 14.65 -28.99 -21.60
C ASP A 107 13.38 -29.64 -22.17
N SER A 108 12.22 -29.32 -21.60
CA SER A 108 10.93 -29.80 -22.12
C SER A 108 10.57 -29.13 -23.45
N LEU A 109 10.86 -27.83 -23.60
CA LEU A 109 10.59 -27.06 -24.81
C LEU A 109 11.41 -27.53 -26.00
N LEU A 110 12.65 -27.96 -25.76
CA LEU A 110 13.53 -28.53 -26.79
C LEU A 110 12.97 -29.82 -27.42
N LEU A 111 12.03 -30.50 -26.75
CA LEU A 111 11.36 -31.68 -27.27
C LEU A 111 10.15 -31.33 -28.17
N GLU A 112 9.72 -30.07 -28.18
CA GLU A 112 8.61 -29.60 -29.01
C GLU A 112 9.12 -29.18 -30.40
N ASP A 113 8.45 -29.62 -31.46
CA ASP A 113 8.78 -29.29 -32.86
C ASP A 113 8.33 -27.86 -33.26
N LEU A 114 8.32 -26.93 -32.31
CA LEU A 114 7.88 -25.55 -32.50
C LEU A 114 8.98 -24.57 -32.04
N PRO A 115 9.21 -23.46 -32.77
CA PRO A 115 10.21 -22.46 -32.40
C PRO A 115 9.67 -21.58 -31.26
N LEU A 116 9.59 -22.14 -30.07
CA LEU A 116 9.13 -21.47 -28.85
C LEU A 116 10.33 -21.00 -28.04
N GLU A 117 10.16 -19.88 -27.34
CA GLU A 117 11.16 -19.31 -26.43
C GLU A 117 10.48 -18.98 -25.10
N ILE A 118 11.18 -19.21 -23.99
CA ILE A 118 10.70 -18.83 -22.66
C ILE A 118 11.54 -17.65 -22.14
N ASP A 119 10.91 -16.49 -21.99
CA ASP A 119 11.51 -15.31 -21.36
C ASP A 119 11.43 -15.41 -19.83
N PHE A 120 12.51 -15.89 -19.22
CA PHE A 120 12.67 -15.97 -17.78
C PHE A 120 13.27 -14.68 -17.21
N SER A 121 12.40 -13.73 -16.83
CA SER A 121 12.90 -12.52 -16.15
C SER A 121 13.15 -12.79 -14.65
N GLU A 122 14.34 -12.45 -14.16
CA GLU A 122 14.80 -12.62 -12.77
C GLU A 122 14.09 -11.71 -11.72
N ASP A 123 12.96 -11.11 -12.08
CA ASP A 123 12.22 -10.22 -11.20
C ASP A 123 11.42 -11.02 -10.16
N ILE A 124 11.95 -11.13 -8.94
CA ILE A 124 11.27 -11.74 -7.77
C ILE A 124 9.87 -11.14 -7.57
N LYS A 125 9.65 -9.86 -7.92
CA LYS A 125 8.32 -9.25 -7.81
C LYS A 125 7.30 -9.88 -8.75
N LYS A 126 7.71 -10.28 -9.97
CA LYS A 126 6.85 -11.01 -10.90
C LYS A 126 6.55 -12.42 -10.37
N LEU A 127 7.54 -13.08 -9.78
CA LEU A 127 7.36 -14.38 -9.15
C LEU A 127 6.35 -14.31 -8.00
N LEU A 128 6.46 -13.31 -7.11
CA LEU A 128 5.53 -13.15 -6.00
C LEU A 128 4.10 -12.77 -6.46
N LYS A 129 3.96 -12.08 -7.60
CA LYS A 129 2.65 -11.85 -8.23
C LYS A 129 2.01 -13.16 -8.70
N MET A 130 2.79 -14.08 -9.27
CA MET A 130 2.31 -15.40 -9.70
C MET A 130 1.77 -16.23 -8.53
N VAL A 131 2.40 -16.12 -7.35
CA VAL A 131 2.00 -16.84 -6.13
C VAL A 131 0.75 -16.23 -5.46
N ASN A 132 0.27 -15.08 -5.94
CA ASN A 132 -0.92 -14.39 -5.41
C ASN A 132 -0.88 -14.18 -3.88
N ILE A 133 0.16 -13.49 -3.39
CA ILE A 133 0.28 -13.16 -1.96
C ILE A 133 -0.88 -12.24 -1.55
N HIS A 134 -1.65 -12.69 -0.55
CA HIS A 134 -2.78 -11.98 0.03
C HIS A 134 -2.79 -12.12 1.55
N LEU A 135 -3.54 -11.24 2.23
CA LEU A 135 -3.78 -11.40 3.66
C LEU A 135 -4.77 -12.55 3.88
N ASP A 136 -4.42 -13.45 4.78
CA ASP A 136 -5.29 -14.56 5.17
C ASP A 136 -6.41 -14.04 6.08
N ALA A 137 -7.64 -14.05 5.55
CA ALA A 137 -8.82 -13.60 6.27
C ALA A 137 -9.16 -14.49 7.48
N GLN A 138 -8.86 -15.79 7.44
CA GLN A 138 -9.15 -16.71 8.55
C GLN A 138 -8.27 -16.43 9.76
N LEU A 139 -6.98 -16.16 9.53
CA LEU A 139 -6.03 -15.74 10.57
C LEU A 139 -6.37 -14.37 11.19
N MET A 140 -6.99 -13.48 10.42
CA MET A 140 -7.41 -12.16 10.90
C MET A 140 -8.64 -12.22 11.81
N LEU A 141 -9.58 -13.15 11.55
CA LEU A 141 -10.79 -13.33 12.35
C LEU A 141 -10.53 -14.08 13.67
N THR A 142 -9.48 -14.89 13.77
CA THR A 142 -9.14 -15.66 14.98
C THR A 142 -8.36 -14.86 16.03
N ARG A 143 -7.92 -13.65 15.70
CA ARG A 143 -7.11 -12.77 16.58
C ARG A 143 -7.85 -11.50 17.04
N LEU A 144 -9.14 -11.39 16.74
CA LEU A 144 -10.07 -10.41 17.29
C LEU A 144 -10.94 -11.07 18.36
#